data_AF-A0A0A8LBK5-F1
#
_entry.id   AF-A0A0A8LBK5-F1
#
_cell.length_a   1.000
_cell.length_b   1.000
_cell.length_c   1.000
_cell.angle_alpha   90.00
_cell.angle_beta   90.00
_cell.angle_gamma   90.00
#
_symmetry.space_group_name_H-M   'P 1'
#
loop_
_entity.id
_entity.type
_entity.pdbx_description
1 polymer ?
#
loop_
_entity_poly.entity_id
_entity_poly.type
_entity_poly.pdbx_seq_one_letter_code
_entity_poly.pdbx_strand_id
1 'polypeptide(L)'
;MSAEQSKYYQEALTEFNEMDKEDPDAWDKRITNTGCYVENLALQLCHAETNDWRQCLGEMKLFKDCWQSKGNDQRVGTIDANDQ
;
A
#
# COMPACT_ATOMS: atom_id res chain seq x y z
N MET A 1 9.46 -9.44 8.46
CA MET A 1 8.05 -9.86 8.56
C MET A 1 7.59 -10.21 7.16
N SER A 2 6.96 -11.37 6.98
CA SER A 2 6.30 -11.71 5.72
C SER A 2 4.88 -11.11 5.70
N ALA A 3 4.33 -10.82 4.52
CA ALA A 3 2.97 -10.26 4.39
C ALA A 3 1.93 -11.05 5.18
N GLU A 4 2.01 -12.38 5.12
CA GLU A 4 1.07 -13.29 5.80
C GLU A 4 1.07 -13.18 7.33
N GLN A 5 2.15 -12.65 7.93
CA GLN A 5 2.27 -12.46 9.39
C GLN A 5 1.74 -11.12 9.88
N SER A 6 1.45 -10.16 8.98
CA SER A 6 0.91 -8.86 9.37
C SER A 6 -0.59 -8.94 9.53
N LYS A 7 -1.10 -8.61 10.72
CA LYS A 7 -2.56 -8.50 10.94
C LYS A 7 -3.20 -7.46 10.00
N TYR A 8 -2.48 -6.36 9.74
CA TYR A 8 -2.93 -5.28 8.87
C TYR A 8 -3.05 -5.73 7.42
N TYR A 9 -2.15 -6.62 6.96
CA TYR A 9 -2.24 -7.20 5.63
C TYR A 9 -3.46 -8.11 5.48
N GLN A 10 -3.76 -8.94 6.48
CA GLN A 10 -4.93 -9.83 6.45
C GLN A 10 -6.25 -9.04 6.46
N GLU A 11 -6.31 -7.97 7.27
CA GLU A 11 -7.44 -7.04 7.30
C GLU A 11 -7.61 -6.33 5.96
N ALA A 12 -6.54 -5.76 5.41
CA ALA A 12 -6.56 -5.11 4.09
C ALA A 12 -6.95 -6.05 2.95
N LEU A 13 -6.54 -7.32 3.01
CA LEU A 13 -6.93 -8.33 2.03
C LEU A 13 -8.42 -8.66 2.12
N THR A 14 -8.98 -8.69 3.34
CA THR A 14 -10.41 -8.89 3.56
C THR A 14 -11.20 -7.73 2.94
N GLU A 15 -10.82 -6.49 3.26
CA GLU A 15 -11.44 -5.28 2.70
C GLU A 15 -11.40 -5.28 1.16
N PHE A 16 -10.22 -5.55 0.57
CA PHE A 16 -10.06 -5.59 -0.87
C PHE A 16 -10.99 -6.61 -1.56
N ASN A 17 -11.18 -7.79 -0.95
CA ASN A 17 -12.08 -8.81 -1.48
C ASN A 17 -13.57 -8.44 -1.32
N GLU A 18 -13.90 -7.57 -0.37
CA GLU A 18 -15.27 -7.07 -0.18
C GLU A 18 -15.58 -5.88 -1.07
N MET A 19 -14.56 -5.10 -1.46
CA MET A 19 -14.67 -3.92 -2.30
C MET A 19 -15.28 -4.21 -3.69
N ASP A 20 -15.11 -5.43 -4.24
CA ASP A 20 -15.74 -5.87 -5.49
C ASP A 20 -17.29 -5.90 -5.42
N LYS A 21 -17.88 -5.81 -4.22
CA LYS A 21 -19.33 -5.77 -4.01
C LYS A 21 -19.88 -4.33 -3.99
N GLU A 22 -19.02 -3.32 -3.96
CA GLU A 22 -19.36 -1.89 -3.89
C GLU A 22 -18.81 -1.11 -5.11
N ASP A 23 -19.24 0.13 -5.34
CA ASP A 23 -18.63 1.01 -6.36
C ASP A 23 -17.46 1.76 -5.71
N PRO A 24 -16.19 1.41 -6.03
CA PRO A 24 -15.05 2.01 -5.37
C PRO A 24 -14.95 3.50 -5.71
N ASP A 25 -14.56 4.31 -4.74
CA ASP A 25 -14.45 5.74 -4.96
C ASP A 25 -13.27 6.09 -5.90
N ALA A 26 -13.13 7.37 -6.24
CA ALA A 26 -12.09 7.82 -7.17
C ALA A 26 -10.65 7.60 -6.63
N TRP A 27 -10.47 7.58 -5.31
CA TRP A 27 -9.21 7.30 -4.65
C TRP A 27 -8.93 5.79 -4.62
N ASP A 28 -9.90 4.97 -4.23
CA ASP A 28 -9.79 3.50 -4.23
C ASP A 28 -9.49 2.96 -5.62
N LYS A 29 -10.16 3.50 -6.65
CA LYS A 29 -9.88 3.19 -8.06
C LYS A 29 -8.42 3.50 -8.42
N ARG A 30 -7.88 4.64 -7.97
CA ARG A 30 -6.48 5.01 -8.27
C ARG A 30 -5.50 4.06 -7.62
N ILE A 31 -5.71 3.70 -6.36
CA ILE A 31 -4.85 2.78 -5.63
C ILE A 31 -4.96 1.36 -6.21
N THR A 32 -6.16 0.88 -6.51
CA THR A 32 -6.37 -0.43 -7.16
C THR A 32 -5.65 -0.52 -8.50
N ASN A 33 -5.68 0.56 -9.29
CA ASN A 33 -4.94 0.65 -10.56
C ASN A 33 -3.42 0.60 -10.42
N THR A 34 -2.86 0.75 -9.20
CA THR A 34 -1.43 0.52 -8.94
C THR A 34 -1.08 -0.96 -8.76
N GLY A 35 -2.09 -1.81 -8.50
CA GLY A 35 -1.90 -3.21 -8.14
C GLY A 35 -1.30 -3.45 -6.75
N CYS A 36 -1.28 -2.42 -5.88
CA CYS A 36 -0.71 -2.46 -4.52
C CYS A 36 -1.71 -1.99 -3.44
N TYR A 37 -3.00 -2.26 -3.65
CA TYR A 37 -4.05 -1.80 -2.74
C TYR A 37 -3.89 -2.39 -1.35
N VAL A 38 -3.68 -3.71 -1.26
CA VAL A 38 -3.58 -4.43 0.01
C VAL A 38 -2.41 -3.90 0.84
N GLU A 39 -1.23 -3.74 0.24
CA GLU A 39 -0.05 -3.22 0.94
C GLU A 39 -0.21 -1.75 1.34
N ASN A 40 -0.87 -0.95 0.51
CA ASN A 40 -1.15 0.45 0.82
C ASN A 40 -2.09 0.55 2.04
N LEU A 41 -3.20 -0.17 2.01
CA LEU A 41 -4.18 -0.16 3.09
C LEU A 41 -3.60 -0.74 4.37
N ALA A 42 -2.83 -1.84 4.31
CA ALA A 42 -2.15 -2.40 5.47
C ALA A 42 -1.22 -1.38 6.16
N LEU A 43 -0.49 -0.59 5.38
CA LEU A 43 0.35 0.49 5.90
C LEU A 43 -0.49 1.60 6.57
N GLN A 44 -1.63 1.98 5.99
CA GLN A 44 -2.54 2.96 6.58
C GLN A 44 -3.18 2.45 7.88
N LEU A 45 -3.61 1.18 7.92
CA LEU A 45 -4.19 0.55 9.10
C LEU A 45 -3.17 0.50 10.26
N CYS A 46 -1.92 0.15 9.97
CA CYS A 46 -0.86 0.18 10.98
C CYS A 46 -0.68 1.58 11.57
N HIS A 47 -0.63 2.61 10.73
CA HIS A 47 -0.50 3.98 11.22
C HIS A 47 -1.75 4.47 11.95
N ALA A 48 -2.94 4.07 11.52
CA ALA A 48 -4.18 4.43 12.20
C ALA A 48 -4.23 3.86 13.64
N GLU A 49 -3.72 2.64 13.85
CA GLU A 49 -3.67 2.04 15.18
C GLU A 49 -2.52 2.59 16.05
N THR A 50 -1.31 2.69 15.48
CA THR A 50 -0.11 3.03 16.26
C THR A 50 0.14 4.53 16.37
N ASN A 51 -0.40 5.29 15.41
CA ASN A 51 -0.11 6.71 15.19
C ASN A 51 1.41 7.01 15.09
N ASP A 52 2.22 6.03 14.66
CA ASP A 52 3.66 6.15 14.50
C ASP A 52 4.18 5.29 13.35
N TRP A 53 4.54 5.95 12.25
CA TRP A 53 5.10 5.30 11.06
C TRP A 53 6.35 4.47 11.33
N ARG A 54 7.12 4.76 12.39
CA ARG A 54 8.33 3.99 12.74
C ARG A 54 8.00 2.57 13.22
N GLN A 55 6.78 2.34 13.71
CA GLN A 55 6.31 1.01 14.10
C GLN A 55 5.81 0.21 12.89
N CYS A 56 5.57 0.88 11.75
CA CYS A 56 5.01 0.30 10.52
C CYS A 56 6.07 0.05 9.43
N LEU A 57 7.35 -0.08 9.80
CA LEU A 57 8.44 -0.29 8.83
C LEU A 57 8.28 -1.60 8.04
N GLY A 58 7.62 -2.61 8.62
CA GLY A 58 7.32 -3.87 7.96
C GLY A 58 6.34 -3.67 6.79
N GLU A 59 5.19 -3.06 7.07
CA GLU A 59 4.16 -2.69 6.10
C GLU A 59 4.70 -1.73 5.05
N MET A 60 5.53 -0.76 5.46
CA MET A 60 6.18 0.18 4.55
C MET A 60 7.11 -0.53 3.56
N LYS A 61 7.86 -1.53 4.02
CA LYS A 61 8.69 -2.35 3.14
C LYS A 61 7.83 -3.13 2.14
N LEU A 62 6.74 -3.76 2.59
CA LEU A 62 5.82 -4.50 1.72
C LEU A 62 5.23 -3.60 0.63
N PHE A 63 4.76 -2.40 1.00
CA PHE A 63 4.23 -1.44 0.03
C PHE A 63 5.29 -0.99 -0.97
N LYS A 64 6.51 -0.69 -0.52
CA LYS A 64 7.61 -0.32 -1.40
C LYS A 64 7.98 -1.45 -2.37
N ASP A 65 8.10 -2.68 -1.89
CA ASP A 65 8.41 -3.84 -2.72
C ASP A 65 7.32 -4.06 -3.78
N CYS A 66 6.04 -3.97 -3.40
CA CYS A 66 4.93 -4.04 -4.35
C CYS A 66 5.04 -2.94 -5.41
N TRP A 67 5.22 -1.69 -4.97
CA TRP A 67 5.29 -0.52 -5.86
C TRP A 67 6.36 -0.68 -6.94
N GLN A 68 7.56 -1.10 -6.53
CA GLN A 68 8.67 -1.38 -7.44
C GLN A 68 8.35 -2.54 -8.38
N SER A 69 7.78 -3.64 -7.87
CA SER A 69 7.45 -4.82 -8.69
C SER A 69 6.39 -4.54 -9.77
N LYS A 70 5.50 -3.57 -9.53
CA LYS A 70 4.48 -3.13 -10.48
C LYS A 70 4.98 -2.05 -11.44
N GLY A 71 6.25 -1.62 -11.32
CA GLY A 71 6.83 -0.57 -12.15
C GLY A 71 6.20 0.80 -11.91
N ASN A 72 5.63 1.02 -10.72
CA ASN A 72 4.88 2.24 -10.43
C ASN A 72 5.78 3.48 -10.31
N ASP A 73 7.10 3.32 -10.23
CA ASP A 73 8.08 4.42 -10.26
C ASP A 73 7.94 5.28 -11.52
N GLN A 74 7.51 4.71 -12.65
CA GLN A 74 7.31 5.44 -13.91
C GLN A 74 5.99 6.24 -13.94
N ARG A 75 5.10 6.05 -12.95
CA ARG A 75 3.81 6.75 -12.87
C ARG A 75 3.95 8.18 -12.36
N VAL A 76 5.10 8.50 -11.77
CA VAL A 76 5.44 9.81 -11.25
C VAL A 76 6.81 10.21 -11.80
N GLY A 77 6.98 11.45 -12.25
CA GLY A 77 8.30 11.93 -12.66
C GLY A 77 9.18 12.05 -11.42
N THR A 78 10.11 11.11 -11.20
CA THR A 78 11.12 11.24 -10.15
C THR A 78 12.31 12.02 -10.69
N ILE A 79 12.73 13.05 -9.96
CA ILE A 79 14.01 13.73 -10.20
C ILE A 79 14.97 13.18 -9.17
N ASP A 80 16.08 12.60 -9.62
CA ASP A 80 17.11 12.14 -8.70
C ASP A 80 17.73 13.34 -7.99
N ALA A 81 18.01 13.20 -6.69
CA ALA A 81 18.56 14.29 -5.89
C ALA A 81 19.91 14.82 -6.41
N ASN A 82 20.59 14.04 -7.25
CA ASN A 82 21.86 14.39 -7.88
C ASN A 82 21.70 15.08 -9.25
N ASP A 83 20.48 15.16 -9.78
CA ASP A 83 20.15 15.74 -11.09
C ASP A 83 19.65 17.20 -10.99
N GLN A 84 19.94 17.89 -9.87
CA GLN A 84 19.60 19.30 -9.63
C GLN A 84 20.62 20.28 -10.23
#